data_AF-A0A350M5Z0-F1
#
_entry.id   AF-A0A350M5Z0-F1
#
_cell.length_a   1.000
_cell.length_b   1.000
_cell.length_c   1.000
_cell.angle_alpha   90.00
_cell.angle_beta   90.00
_cell.angle_gamma   90.00
#
_symmetry.space_group_name_H-M   'P 1'
#
loop_
_entity.id
_entity.type
_entity.pdbx_description
1 polymer ?
#
loop_
_entity_poly.entity_id
_entity_poly.type
_entity_poly.pdbx_seq_one_letter_code
_entity_poly.pdbx_strand_id
1 'polypeptide(L)'
;MIDWESILIPLIVSAIGAFTASYFSYRYYKPRLRAELQKEFESRFNERKWDAYTQFADILYEVLDASGTKKFNSELPKSIRRLRKFLSQLWVVGSDDVMRAVSDWFVYSNQPEDDKENTAEGLVKLMNILIMMRKDLGYSTSQIGPVDLLRTFITDLDKHFPQDK
;
A
#
# COMPACT_ATOMS: atom_id res chain seq x y z
N MET A 1 4.59 34.19 -67.87
CA MET A 1 5.64 33.22 -67.47
C MET A 1 5.44 33.02 -65.99
N ILE A 2 5.17 31.79 -65.52
CA ILE A 2 4.87 31.55 -64.10
C ILE A 2 6.20 31.54 -63.34
N ASP A 3 6.35 32.42 -62.35
CA ASP A 3 7.53 32.48 -61.49
C ASP A 3 7.52 31.32 -60.49
N TRP A 4 7.97 30.17 -60.98
CA TRP A 4 7.97 28.90 -60.25
C TRP A 4 8.76 28.96 -58.94
N GLU A 5 9.74 29.86 -58.84
CA GLU A 5 10.54 30.09 -57.63
C GLU A 5 9.71 30.65 -56.46
N SER A 6 8.76 31.55 -56.75
CA SER A 6 7.88 32.15 -55.74
C SER A 6 6.90 31.15 -55.11
N ILE A 7 6.64 30.04 -55.81
CA ILE A 7 5.74 28.97 -55.38
C ILE A 7 6.51 27.83 -54.70
N LEU A 8 7.69 27.46 -55.23
CA LEU A 8 8.46 26.32 -54.72
C LEU A 8 9.14 26.58 -53.37
N ILE A 9 9.71 27.76 -53.16
CA ILE A 9 10.42 28.10 -51.91
C ILE A 9 9.51 27.96 -50.67
N PRO A 10 8.31 28.59 -50.61
CA PRO A 10 7.44 28.44 -49.45
C PRO A 10 6.94 27.01 -49.24
N LEU A 11 6.71 26.25 -50.33
CA LEU A 11 6.37 24.82 -50.24
C LEU A 11 7.47 24.01 -49.57
N ILE A 12 8.73 24.19 -49.98
CA ILE A 12 9.88 23.47 -49.40
C ILE A 12 10.06 23.84 -47.92
N VAL A 13 9.98 25.13 -47.57
CA VAL A 13 10.10 25.59 -46.19
C VAL A 13 8.99 25.02 -45.31
N SER A 14 7.75 25.02 -45.80
CA SER A 14 6.61 24.42 -45.08
C SER A 14 6.78 22.91 -44.89
N ALA A 15 7.30 22.20 -45.90
CA ALA A 15 7.54 20.77 -45.83
C ALA A 15 8.63 20.43 -44.81
N ILE A 16 9.74 21.18 -44.78
CA ILE A 16 10.82 21.01 -43.79
C ILE A 16 10.32 21.31 -42.37
N GLY A 17 9.52 22.37 -42.21
CA GLY A 17 8.89 22.72 -40.93
C GLY A 17 7.97 21.61 -40.43
N ALA A 18 7.11 21.05 -41.29
CA ALA A 18 6.23 19.93 -40.95
C ALA A 18 7.02 18.66 -40.59
N PHE A 19 8.09 18.36 -41.33
CA PHE A 19 8.90 17.16 -41.11
C PHE A 19 9.66 17.22 -39.78
N THR A 20 10.25 18.38 -39.47
CA THR A 20 10.94 18.61 -38.20
C THR A 20 9.97 18.57 -37.02
N ALA A 21 8.83 19.27 -37.11
CA ALA A 21 7.80 19.24 -36.07
C ALA A 21 7.26 17.82 -35.84
N SER A 22 7.02 17.04 -36.89
CA SER A 22 6.58 15.65 -36.80
C SER A 22 7.63 14.75 -36.13
N TYR A 23 8.90 14.86 -36.56
CA TYR A 23 10.00 14.09 -35.98
C TYR A 23 10.20 14.37 -34.49
N PHE A 24 10.20 15.65 -34.10
CA PHE A 24 10.32 16.06 -32.69
C PHE A 24 9.10 15.62 -31.89
N SER A 25 7.89 15.83 -32.40
CA SER A 25 6.65 15.41 -31.73
C SER A 25 6.67 13.91 -31.46
N TYR A 26 6.99 13.08 -32.45
CA TYR A 26 7.08 11.63 -32.29
C TYR A 26 8.10 11.21 -31.22
N ARG A 27 9.26 11.88 -31.16
CA ARG A 27 10.33 11.57 -30.20
C ARG A 27 9.96 11.95 -28.76
N TYR A 28 9.23 13.05 -28.55
CA TYR A 28 8.81 13.51 -27.23
C TYR A 28 7.49 12.89 -26.73
N TYR A 29 6.59 12.46 -27.62
CA TYR A 29 5.29 11.89 -27.23
C TYR A 29 5.42 10.53 -26.55
N LYS A 30 6.28 9.64 -27.08
CA LYS A 30 6.46 8.28 -26.57
C LYS A 30 6.92 8.21 -25.10
N PRO A 31 7.97 8.92 -24.67
CA PRO A 31 8.41 8.88 -23.28
C PRO A 31 7.38 9.50 -22.33
N ARG A 32 6.70 10.58 -22.73
CA ARG A 32 5.63 11.20 -21.92
C ARG A 32 4.45 10.26 -21.72
N LEU A 33 3.97 9.63 -22.80
CA LEU A 33 2.87 8.69 -22.72
C LEU A 33 3.19 7.48 -21.82
N ARG A 34 4.44 6.99 -21.85
CA ARG A 34 4.88 5.91 -20.96
C ARG A 34 4.92 6.35 -19.50
N ALA A 35 5.41 7.55 -19.22
CA ALA A 35 5.45 8.10 -17.87
C ALA A 35 4.04 8.36 -17.33
N GLU A 36 3.12 8.87 -18.17
CA GLU A 36 1.71 9.04 -17.83
C GLU A 36 1.02 7.69 -17.54
N LEU A 37 1.23 6.70 -18.42
CA LEU A 37 0.68 5.36 -18.23
C LEU A 37 1.23 4.69 -16.96
N GLN A 38 2.53 4.83 -16.70
CA GLN A 38 3.16 4.31 -15.49
C GLN A 38 2.58 4.99 -14.25
N LYS A 39 2.45 6.32 -14.26
CA LYS A 39 1.86 7.08 -13.15
C LYS A 39 0.40 6.69 -12.91
N GLU A 40 -0.38 6.49 -13.98
CA GLU A 40 -1.75 6.03 -13.87
C GLU A 40 -1.83 4.61 -13.29
N PHE A 41 -0.96 3.70 -13.76
CA PHE A 41 -0.88 2.35 -13.22
C PHE A 41 -0.48 2.35 -11.74
N GLU A 42 0.54 3.11 -11.37
CA GLU A 42 0.97 3.32 -9.98
C GLU A 42 -0.16 3.90 -9.12
N SER A 43 -0.89 4.89 -9.63
CA SER A 43 -2.03 5.49 -8.94
C SER A 43 -3.13 4.46 -8.68
N ARG A 44 -3.55 3.71 -9.71
CA ARG A 44 -4.59 2.67 -9.60
C ARG A 44 -4.13 1.54 -8.68
N PHE A 45 -2.84 1.19 -8.72
CA PHE A 45 -2.29 0.16 -7.85
C PHE A 45 -2.26 0.63 -6.39
N ASN A 46 -1.85 1.88 -6.14
CA ASN A 46 -1.84 2.47 -4.81
C ASN A 46 -3.25 2.63 -4.23
N GLU A 47 -4.24 2.97 -5.06
CA GLU A 47 -5.66 2.99 -4.67
C GLU A 47 -6.13 1.60 -4.21
N ARG A 48 -5.79 0.55 -4.95
CA ARG A 48 -6.11 -0.84 -4.53
C ARG A 48 -5.40 -1.26 -3.24
N LYS A 49 -4.15 -0.84 -3.04
CA LYS A 49 -3.43 -1.06 -1.78
C LYS A 49 -4.16 -0.37 -0.63
N TRP A 50 -4.53 0.90 -0.82
CA TRP A 50 -5.26 1.69 0.16
C TRP A 50 -6.58 1.00 0.56
N ASP A 51 -7.36 0.53 -0.40
CA ASP A 51 -8.61 -0.19 -0.15
C ASP A 51 -8.39 -1.50 0.63
N ALA A 52 -7.37 -2.27 0.27
CA ALA A 52 -7.06 -3.53 0.96
C ALA A 52 -6.56 -3.29 2.40
N TYR A 53 -5.69 -2.29 2.59
CA TYR A 53 -5.11 -1.98 3.91
C TYR A 53 -6.13 -1.31 4.84
N THR A 54 -7.03 -0.50 4.30
CA THR A 54 -8.15 0.07 5.07
C THR A 54 -9.08 -1.02 5.55
N GLN A 55 -9.43 -1.99 4.68
CA GLN A 55 -10.22 -3.16 5.09
C GLN A 55 -9.56 -3.94 6.24
N PHE A 56 -8.23 -4.07 6.25
CA PHE A 56 -7.51 -4.71 7.35
C PHE A 56 -7.58 -3.90 8.65
N ALA A 57 -7.37 -2.58 8.57
CA ALA A 57 -7.50 -1.68 9.72
C ALA A 57 -8.91 -1.75 10.33
N ASP A 58 -9.96 -1.81 9.51
CA ASP A 58 -11.35 -1.96 9.97
C ASP A 58 -11.58 -3.30 10.69
N ILE A 59 -11.07 -4.41 10.11
CA ILE A 59 -11.17 -5.73 10.74
C ILE A 59 -10.47 -5.71 12.09
N LEU A 60 -9.28 -5.10 12.17
CA LEU A 60 -8.51 -5.00 13.39
C LEU A 60 -9.24 -4.17 14.45
N TYR A 61 -9.79 -3.02 14.06
CA TYR A 61 -10.61 -2.19 14.94
C TYR A 61 -11.81 -2.96 15.50
N GLU A 62 -12.57 -3.65 14.64
CA GLU A 62 -13.72 -4.45 15.04
C GLU A 62 -13.35 -5.59 16.01
N VAL A 63 -12.22 -6.25 15.77
CA VAL A 63 -11.74 -7.34 16.64
C VAL A 63 -11.30 -6.80 18.01
N LEU A 64 -10.58 -5.67 18.03
CA LEU A 64 -10.10 -5.05 19.27
C LEU A 64 -11.25 -4.45 20.08
N ASP A 65 -12.21 -3.76 19.44
CA ASP A 65 -13.40 -3.19 20.09
C ASP A 65 -14.34 -4.28 20.62
N ALA A 66 -14.50 -5.39 19.87
CA ALA A 66 -15.28 -6.53 20.34
C ALA A 66 -14.56 -7.29 21.48
N SER A 67 -13.22 -7.23 21.56
CA SER A 67 -12.45 -7.88 22.61
C SER A 67 -12.80 -7.29 23.98
N GLY A 68 -13.21 -8.13 24.93
CA GLY A 68 -13.73 -7.69 26.23
C GLY A 68 -15.25 -7.49 26.32
N THR A 69 -15.98 -7.63 25.21
CA THR A 69 -17.46 -7.57 25.21
C THR A 69 -18.09 -8.94 24.97
N LYS A 70 -19.32 -9.16 25.45
CA LYS A 70 -20.10 -10.38 25.14
C LYS A 70 -20.38 -10.57 23.63
N LYS A 71 -20.12 -9.56 22.79
CA LYS A 71 -20.32 -9.59 21.33
C LYS A 71 -19.18 -10.28 20.58
N PHE A 72 -18.04 -10.53 21.23
CA PHE A 72 -16.88 -11.17 20.59
C PHE A 72 -17.24 -12.49 19.92
N ASN A 73 -17.94 -13.39 20.62
CA ASN A 73 -18.28 -14.73 20.12
C ASN A 73 -19.25 -14.71 18.93
N SER A 74 -20.11 -13.70 18.81
CA SER A 74 -21.08 -13.59 17.70
C SER A 74 -20.49 -12.94 16.44
N GLU A 75 -19.51 -12.04 16.59
CA GLU A 75 -18.92 -11.32 15.46
C GLU A 75 -17.65 -11.99 14.91
N LEU A 76 -16.97 -12.83 15.72
CA LEU A 76 -15.74 -13.53 15.35
C LEU A 76 -15.83 -14.29 14.01
N PRO A 77 -16.90 -15.03 13.68
CA PRO A 77 -17.00 -15.71 12.38
C PRO A 77 -17.00 -14.75 11.19
N LYS A 78 -17.59 -13.55 11.34
CA LYS A 78 -17.62 -12.54 10.28
C LYS A 78 -16.24 -11.91 10.10
N SER A 79 -15.56 -11.57 11.18
CA SER A 79 -14.20 -11.02 11.15
C SER A 79 -13.20 -11.99 10.53
N ILE A 80 -13.29 -13.29 10.83
CA ILE A 80 -12.47 -14.33 10.19
C ILE A 80 -12.72 -14.40 8.69
N ARG A 81 -13.98 -14.35 8.24
CA ARG A 81 -14.31 -14.36 6.81
C ARG A 81 -13.74 -13.13 6.09
N ARG A 82 -13.85 -11.96 6.72
CA ARG A 82 -13.26 -10.72 6.18
C ARG A 82 -11.74 -10.78 6.13
N LEU A 83 -11.10 -11.33 7.16
CA LEU A 83 -9.64 -11.52 7.20
C LEU A 83 -9.17 -12.41 6.05
N ARG A 84 -9.87 -13.52 5.76
CA ARG A 84 -9.55 -14.37 4.60
C ARG A 84 -9.67 -13.63 3.26
N LYS A 85 -10.70 -12.79 3.11
CA LYS A 85 -10.86 -11.94 1.91
C LYS A 85 -9.72 -10.93 1.80
N PHE A 86 -9.35 -10.29 2.90
CA PHE A 86 -8.19 -9.41 2.95
C PHE A 86 -6.92 -10.14 2.52
N LEU A 87 -6.64 -11.34 3.05
CA LEU A 87 -5.44 -12.11 2.68
C LEU A 87 -5.38 -12.41 1.18
N SER A 88 -6.52 -12.74 0.56
CA SER A 88 -6.55 -12.94 -0.90
C SER A 88 -6.23 -11.68 -1.69
N GLN A 89 -6.63 -10.50 -1.19
CA GLN A 89 -6.29 -9.22 -1.82
C GLN A 89 -4.81 -8.90 -1.61
N LEU A 90 -4.30 -9.19 -0.41
CA LEU A 90 -2.92 -8.94 -0.04
C LEU A 90 -1.92 -9.68 -0.93
N TRP A 91 -2.23 -10.91 -1.37
CA TRP A 91 -1.38 -11.65 -2.31
C TRP A 91 -1.16 -10.94 -3.65
N VAL A 92 -2.07 -10.03 -4.03
CA VAL A 92 -2.01 -9.30 -5.30
C VAL A 92 -1.35 -7.93 -5.13
N VAL A 93 -1.62 -7.25 -4.02
CA VAL A 93 -1.24 -5.82 -3.84
C VAL A 93 -0.17 -5.59 -2.78
N GLY A 94 0.03 -6.55 -1.88
CA GLY A 94 1.00 -6.45 -0.78
C GLY A 94 2.44 -6.49 -1.29
N SER A 95 3.31 -5.64 -0.74
CA SER A 95 4.75 -5.83 -0.93
C SER A 95 5.27 -7.01 -0.14
N ASP A 96 6.43 -7.51 -0.54
CA ASP A 96 7.12 -8.61 0.14
C ASP A 96 7.27 -8.39 1.64
N ASP A 97 7.55 -7.15 2.03
CA ASP A 97 7.72 -6.76 3.42
C ASP A 97 6.42 -6.87 4.23
N VAL A 98 5.29 -6.49 3.65
CA VAL A 98 3.97 -6.68 4.27
C VAL A 98 3.63 -8.16 4.35
N MET A 99 3.89 -8.92 3.29
CA MET A 99 3.67 -10.36 3.25
C MET A 99 4.49 -11.11 4.30
N ARG A 100 5.75 -10.73 4.50
CA ARG A 100 6.60 -11.28 5.58
C ARG A 100 6.02 -10.96 6.95
N ALA A 101 5.64 -9.71 7.21
CA ALA A 101 5.06 -9.33 8.49
C ALA A 101 3.76 -10.10 8.81
N VAL A 102 2.91 -10.33 7.81
CA VAL A 102 1.70 -11.16 7.97
C VAL A 102 2.05 -12.62 8.23
N SER A 103 3.02 -13.17 7.49
CA SER A 103 3.51 -14.53 7.69
C SER A 103 4.06 -14.72 9.10
N ASP A 104 4.89 -13.80 9.58
CA ASP A 104 5.50 -13.84 10.91
C ASP A 104 4.44 -13.83 12.01
N TRP A 105 3.42 -12.99 11.86
CA TRP A 105 2.29 -12.95 12.78
C TRP A 105 1.48 -14.24 12.75
N PHE A 106 1.25 -14.86 11.58
CA PHE A 106 0.55 -16.14 11.47
C PHE A 106 1.32 -17.29 12.10
N VAL A 107 2.64 -17.35 11.87
CA VAL A 107 3.52 -18.36 12.47
C VAL A 107 3.45 -18.23 13.99
N TYR A 108 3.64 -17.02 14.51
CA TYR A 108 3.55 -16.75 15.95
C TYR A 108 2.18 -17.11 16.53
N SER A 109 1.10 -16.71 15.85
CA SER A 109 -0.27 -16.94 16.35
C SER A 109 -0.61 -18.43 16.45
N ASN A 110 -0.06 -19.25 15.55
CA ASN A 110 -0.29 -20.70 15.51
C ASN A 110 0.68 -21.52 16.39
N GLN A 111 1.66 -20.89 17.04
CA GLN A 111 2.52 -21.60 18.00
C GLN A 111 1.71 -22.08 19.21
N PRO A 112 2.07 -23.24 19.80
CA PRO A 112 1.53 -23.69 21.08
C PRO A 112 1.69 -22.61 22.15
N GLU A 113 0.75 -22.56 23.09
CA GLU A 113 0.76 -21.52 24.14
C GLU A 113 1.98 -21.64 25.06
N ASP A 114 2.46 -22.86 25.29
CA ASP A 114 3.68 -23.15 26.06
C ASP A 114 4.98 -22.65 25.37
N ASP A 115 4.93 -22.42 24.05
CA ASP A 115 6.06 -21.95 23.25
C ASP A 115 6.03 -20.43 23.03
N LYS A 116 4.99 -19.73 23.51
CA LYS A 116 4.86 -18.28 23.35
C LYS A 116 5.55 -17.56 24.51
N GLU A 117 6.65 -16.87 24.20
CA GLU A 117 7.41 -16.10 25.20
C GLU A 117 6.56 -15.00 25.88
N ASN A 118 5.62 -14.36 25.17
CA ASN A 118 4.77 -13.31 25.72
C ASN A 118 3.53 -12.99 24.86
N THR A 119 2.32 -13.13 25.39
CA THR A 119 1.06 -12.76 24.70
C THR A 119 1.08 -11.35 24.08
N ALA A 120 1.79 -10.41 24.70
CA ALA A 120 1.93 -9.04 24.21
C ALA A 120 2.74 -8.94 22.91
N GLU A 121 3.67 -9.87 22.67
CA GLU A 121 4.46 -9.93 21.44
C GLU A 121 3.57 -10.22 20.22
N GLY A 122 2.54 -11.05 20.37
CA GLY A 122 1.56 -11.30 19.31
C GLY A 122 0.82 -10.04 18.86
N LEU A 123 0.47 -9.17 19.80
CA LEU A 123 -0.14 -7.87 19.51
C LEU A 123 0.85 -6.90 18.85
N VAL A 124 2.12 -6.91 19.27
CA VAL A 124 3.18 -6.11 18.64
C VAL A 124 3.40 -6.56 17.19
N LYS A 125 3.47 -7.87 16.92
CA LYS A 125 3.58 -8.41 15.55
C LYS A 125 2.35 -8.06 14.71
N LEU A 126 1.15 -8.08 15.31
CA LEU A 126 -0.08 -7.66 14.64
C LEU A 126 -0.03 -6.17 14.25
N MET A 127 0.41 -5.30 15.14
CA MET A 127 0.59 -3.87 14.84
C MET A 127 1.72 -3.63 13.83
N ASN A 128 2.75 -4.48 13.81
CA ASN A 128 3.83 -4.39 12.83
C ASN A 128 3.32 -4.57 11.40
N ILE A 129 2.27 -5.37 11.18
CA ILE A 129 1.62 -5.48 9.86
C ILE A 129 1.13 -4.10 9.38
N LEU A 130 0.45 -3.33 10.24
CA LEU A 130 0.00 -1.97 9.91
C LEU A 130 1.17 -1.02 9.63
N ILE A 131 2.28 -1.14 10.38
CA ILE A 131 3.48 -0.36 10.12
C ILE A 131 4.05 -0.67 8.73
N MET A 132 4.15 -1.95 8.36
CA MET A 132 4.65 -2.32 7.04
C MET A 132 3.71 -1.86 5.92
N MET A 133 2.39 -1.94 6.12
CA MET A 133 1.40 -1.39 5.16
C MET A 133 1.56 0.13 4.97
N ARG A 134 1.79 0.88 6.05
CA ARG A 134 2.03 2.33 5.97
C ARG A 134 3.31 2.63 5.19
N LYS A 135 4.39 1.89 5.46
CA LYS A 135 5.65 2.04 4.71
C LYS A 135 5.44 1.74 3.23
N ASP A 136 4.65 0.72 2.92
CA ASP A 136 4.31 0.32 1.56
C ASP A 136 3.45 1.34 0.80
N LEU A 137 2.68 2.17 1.52
CA LEU A 137 1.95 3.33 0.99
C LEU A 137 2.81 4.60 0.87
N GLY A 138 4.10 4.54 1.20
CA GLY A 138 5.04 5.65 1.08
C GLY A 138 5.41 6.35 2.39
N TYR A 139 4.92 5.88 3.54
CA TYR A 139 5.29 6.44 4.86
C TYR A 139 6.57 5.82 5.43
N SER A 140 7.61 5.61 4.61
CA SER A 140 8.85 4.93 5.01
C SER A 140 9.68 5.68 6.06
N THR A 141 9.53 7.00 6.13
CA THR A 141 10.23 7.88 7.09
C THR A 141 9.49 8.06 8.42
N SER A 142 8.31 7.45 8.56
CA SER A 142 7.53 7.51 9.80
C SER A 142 8.28 6.85 10.95
N GLN A 143 8.37 7.56 12.08
CA GLN A 143 8.96 7.05 13.32
C GLN A 143 7.96 6.28 14.20
N ILE A 144 6.67 6.29 13.83
CA ILE A 144 5.62 5.55 14.54
C ILE A 144 5.95 4.06 14.52
N GLY A 145 6.08 3.47 15.70
CA GLY A 145 6.31 2.04 15.89
C GLY A 145 5.03 1.25 16.19
N PRO A 146 5.12 -0.09 16.25
CA PRO A 146 3.99 -0.95 16.60
C PRO A 146 3.40 -0.64 17.98
N VAL A 147 4.25 -0.29 18.96
CA VAL A 147 3.85 0.05 20.33
C VAL A 147 3.05 1.35 20.36
N ASP A 148 3.42 2.34 19.55
CA ASP A 148 2.70 3.62 19.46
C ASP A 148 1.28 3.43 18.91
N LEU A 149 1.12 2.55 17.91
CA LEU A 149 -0.22 2.17 17.43
C LEU A 149 -0.99 1.39 18.50
N LEU A 150 -0.34 0.49 19.23
CA LEU A 150 -1.02 -0.32 20.25
C LEU A 150 -1.56 0.55 21.40
N ARG A 151 -0.86 1.64 21.74
CA ARG A 151 -1.29 2.62 22.75
C ARG A 151 -2.62 3.31 22.41
N THR A 152 -3.05 3.34 21.15
CA THR A 152 -4.37 3.90 20.81
C THR A 152 -5.52 2.97 21.20
N PHE A 153 -5.23 1.70 21.49
CA PHE A 153 -6.23 0.68 21.81
C PHE A 153 -6.14 0.17 23.26
N ILE A 154 -4.95 0.20 23.88
CA ILE A 154 -4.72 -0.36 25.21
C ILE A 154 -4.08 0.70 26.12
N THR A 155 -4.77 1.03 27.21
CA THR A 155 -4.32 2.01 28.22
C THR A 155 -3.26 1.47 29.18
N ASP A 156 -3.14 0.15 29.31
CA ASP A 156 -2.36 -0.53 30.34
C ASP A 156 -0.97 -0.97 29.84
N LEU A 157 -0.56 -0.49 28.67
CA LEU A 157 0.60 -0.99 27.93
C LEU A 157 1.93 -0.82 28.69
N ASP A 158 2.04 0.23 29.49
CA ASP A 158 3.26 0.57 30.23
C ASP A 158 3.59 -0.47 31.34
N LYS A 159 2.63 -1.33 31.72
CA LYS A 159 2.87 -2.46 32.64
C LYS A 159 3.64 -3.61 31.98
N HIS A 160 3.54 -3.74 30.66
CA HIS A 160 4.12 -4.86 29.90
C HIS A 160 5.30 -4.43 29.01
N PHE A 161 5.42 -3.13 28.70
CA PHE A 161 6.54 -2.55 27.96
C PHE A 161 7.03 -1.28 28.67
N PRO A 162 7.78 -1.40 29.78
CA PRO A 162 8.36 -0.24 30.44
C PRO A 162 9.31 0.48 29.48
N GLN A 163 9.14 1.80 29.38
CA GLN A 163 10.02 2.63 28.58
C GLN A 163 11.38 2.72 29.29
N ASP A 164 12.43 2.17 28.69
CA ASP A 164 13.79 2.66 28.97
C ASP A 164 13.83 4.10 28.46
N LYS A 165 13.91 5.05 29.41
CA LYS A 165 14.08 6.48 29.14
C LYS A 165 15.43 6.77 28.51
#